data_AF-A0ABD1WZ00-F1
#
_entry.id   AF-A0ABD1WZ00-F1
#
_cell.length_a   1.000
_cell.length_b   1.000
_cell.length_c   1.000
_cell.angle_alpha   90.00
_cell.angle_beta   90.00
_cell.angle_gamma   90.00
#
_symmetry.space_group_name_H-M   'P 1'
#
loop_
_entity.id
_entity.type
_entity.pdbx_description
1 polymer ?
#
loop_
_entity_poly.entity_id
_entity_poly.type
_entity_poly.pdbx_seq_one_letter_code
_entity_poly.pdbx_strand_id
1 'polypeptide(L)'
;MIQRALVHDLSCTANFLNRSCQANLCKTILSFAERCSVLRSPCKESTYFTVKIHHGGIMFTKPNNLVYEHDDVDYMDYVQSSNLNRELLDKLVEGVGLDLPMGFLYKKQKFSLLEGLVRIRSNVDIDMLLKDRNGANEVEIYLVPPS
;
A
#
# COMPACT_ATOMS: atom_id res chain seq x y z
N MET A 1 -32.26 -15.22 7.14
CA MET A 1 -31.97 -14.56 5.85
C MET A 1 -30.99 -13.44 6.17
N ILE A 2 -29.74 -13.36 5.72
CA ILE A 2 -28.98 -14.05 4.67
C ILE A 2 -27.64 -14.50 5.26
N GLN A 3 -27.22 -15.69 4.84
CA GLN A 3 -25.96 -16.37 5.15
C GLN A 3 -24.98 -16.10 3.98
N ARG A 4 -23.67 -16.05 4.31
CA ARG A 4 -22.49 -16.19 3.41
C ARG A 4 -21.95 -14.94 2.68
N ALA A 5 -20.75 -14.54 3.09
CA ALA A 5 -19.56 -14.53 2.22
C ALA A 5 -18.30 -14.50 3.10
N LEU A 6 -17.91 -15.67 3.61
CA LEU A 6 -16.67 -15.89 4.38
C LEU A 6 -15.86 -16.97 3.65
N VAL A 7 -15.58 -16.77 2.37
CA VAL A 7 -14.71 -17.64 1.57
C VAL A 7 -14.10 -16.80 0.45
N HIS A 8 -13.04 -16.03 0.71
CA HIS A 8 -12.08 -15.58 -0.31
C HIS A 8 -10.92 -14.88 0.43
N ASP A 9 -10.04 -15.68 1.04
CA ASP A 9 -8.60 -15.35 1.22
C ASP A 9 -7.90 -16.36 2.15
N LEU A 10 -7.89 -17.63 1.74
CA LEU A 10 -7.03 -18.65 2.37
C LEU A 10 -5.86 -19.07 1.46
N SER A 11 -5.52 -18.31 0.43
CA SER A 11 -4.47 -18.68 -0.53
C SER A 11 -3.20 -17.83 -0.47
N CYS A 12 -2.81 -17.33 0.72
CA CYS A 12 -1.51 -16.67 0.92
C CYS A 12 -0.75 -17.07 2.20
N THR A 13 -1.13 -18.16 2.88
CA THR A 13 -0.41 -18.65 4.06
C THR A 13 -0.06 -20.14 3.94
N ALA A 14 0.74 -20.48 2.94
CA ALA A 14 1.39 -21.78 2.84
C ALA A 14 2.91 -21.62 2.92
N ASN A 15 3.43 -21.10 4.03
CA ASN A 15 4.87 -21.06 4.31
C ASN A 15 5.23 -21.37 5.77
N PHE A 16 4.38 -22.10 6.48
CA PHE A 16 4.70 -22.58 7.82
C PHE A 16 4.02 -23.92 8.07
N LEU A 17 4.66 -25.03 7.69
CA LEU A 17 4.45 -26.33 8.31
C LEU A 17 5.67 -27.22 7.97
N ASN A 18 6.80 -26.91 8.60
CA ASN A 18 7.89 -27.87 8.74
C ASN A 18 7.78 -28.50 10.14
N ARG A 19 7.88 -29.82 10.19
CA ARG A 19 7.92 -30.74 11.34
C ARG A 19 6.58 -31.37 11.78
N SER A 20 6.47 -32.64 11.36
CA SER A 20 5.85 -33.78 12.04
C SER A 20 4.37 -33.70 12.44
N CYS A 21 3.47 -34.22 11.59
CA CYS A 21 2.31 -35.00 12.07
C CYS A 21 1.62 -35.84 10.96
N GLN A 22 1.63 -37.16 11.16
CA GLN A 22 0.68 -38.21 10.71
C GLN A 22 0.37 -38.41 9.20
N ALA A 23 0.82 -39.57 8.70
CA ALA A 23 0.80 -40.04 7.30
C ALA A 23 -0.58 -40.15 6.61
N ASN A 24 -1.71 -39.96 7.32
CA ASN A 24 -3.04 -40.01 6.71
C ASN A 24 -3.64 -38.62 6.37
N LEU A 25 -3.09 -37.52 6.92
CA LEU A 25 -3.46 -36.16 6.52
C LEU A 25 -2.73 -35.69 5.25
N CYS A 26 -1.54 -36.22 4.99
CA CYS A 26 -0.75 -35.87 3.81
C CYS A 26 -1.44 -36.24 2.49
N LYS A 27 -2.17 -37.36 2.40
CA LYS A 27 -2.83 -37.75 1.13
C LYS A 27 -3.96 -36.80 0.74
N THR A 28 -4.74 -36.32 1.71
CA THR A 28 -5.83 -35.37 1.45
C THR A 28 -5.29 -33.99 1.12
N ILE A 29 -4.27 -33.52 1.84
CA ILE A 29 -3.60 -32.23 1.57
C ILE A 29 -2.88 -32.24 0.22
N LEU A 30 -2.22 -33.35 -0.17
CA LEU A 30 -1.59 -33.49 -1.48
C LEU A 30 -2.62 -33.49 -2.62
N SER A 31 -3.77 -34.15 -2.46
CA SER A 31 -4.86 -34.12 -3.46
C SER A 31 -5.51 -32.73 -3.63
N PHE A 32 -5.39 -31.88 -2.61
CA PHE A 32 -5.85 -30.50 -2.64
C PHE A 32 -4.78 -29.59 -3.27
N ALA A 33 -3.50 -29.81 -2.93
CA ALA A 33 -2.36 -29.12 -3.53
C ALA A 33 -2.22 -29.43 -5.04
N GLU A 34 -2.50 -30.66 -5.47
CA GLU A 34 -2.56 -31.04 -6.89
C GLU A 34 -3.72 -30.36 -7.61
N ARG A 35 -4.86 -30.11 -6.95
CA ARG A 35 -5.95 -29.30 -7.50
C ARG A 35 -5.61 -27.81 -7.56
N CYS A 36 -4.80 -27.30 -6.62
CA CYS A 36 -4.24 -25.95 -6.69
C CYS A 36 -3.20 -25.79 -7.81
N SER A 37 -2.57 -26.88 -8.27
CA SER A 37 -1.58 -26.83 -9.35
C SER A 37 -2.18 -26.47 -10.72
N VAL A 38 -3.49 -26.67 -10.90
CA VAL A 38 -4.27 -26.27 -12.09
C VAL A 38 -4.67 -24.78 -12.02
N LEU A 39 -4.59 -24.16 -10.85
CA LEU A 39 -4.76 -22.71 -10.64
C LEU A 39 -3.42 -21.96 -10.66
N ARG A 40 -2.41 -22.47 -11.40
CA ARG A 40 -1.21 -21.72 -11.78
C ARG A 40 -1.50 -20.66 -12.85
N SER A 41 -2.61 -19.94 -12.69
CA SER A 41 -2.67 -18.59 -13.22
C SER A 41 -1.56 -17.83 -12.49
N PRO A 42 -0.67 -17.07 -13.17
CA PRO A 42 0.18 -16.14 -12.45
C PRO A 42 -0.75 -15.31 -11.57
N CYS A 43 -0.52 -15.30 -10.24
CA CYS A 43 -1.23 -14.39 -9.35
C CYS A 43 -1.02 -13.01 -9.95
N LYS A 44 -2.05 -12.51 -10.64
CA LYS A 44 -2.02 -11.23 -11.31
C LYS A 44 -1.70 -10.25 -10.20
N GLU A 45 -0.58 -9.52 -10.34
CA GLU A 45 -0.20 -8.52 -9.35
C GLU A 45 -1.45 -7.71 -9.01
N SER A 46 -1.75 -7.60 -7.72
CA SER A 46 -2.92 -6.86 -7.27
C SER A 46 -2.86 -5.46 -7.88
N THR A 47 -3.87 -5.10 -8.65
CA THR A 47 -4.01 -3.74 -9.18
C THR A 47 -4.35 -2.74 -8.08
N TYR A 48 -4.63 -3.25 -6.88
CA TYR A 48 -5.00 -2.50 -5.69
C TYR A 48 -3.82 -2.39 -4.73
N PHE A 49 -3.71 -1.23 -4.08
CA PHE A 49 -2.70 -0.92 -3.07
C PHE A 49 -3.29 0.02 -2.02
N THR A 50 -2.56 0.21 -0.92
CA THR A 50 -2.90 1.13 0.16
C THR A 50 -2.10 2.42 0.01
N VAL A 51 -2.75 3.56 0.19
CA VAL A 51 -2.10 4.86 0.33
C VAL A 51 -2.08 5.21 1.81
N LYS A 52 -0.88 5.36 2.36
CA LYS A 52 -0.63 5.81 3.72
C LYS A 52 -0.39 7.32 3.71
N ILE A 53 -1.25 8.08 4.38
CA ILE A 53 -1.28 9.54 4.35
C ILE A 53 -0.80 10.05 5.69
N HIS A 54 0.38 10.65 5.69
CA HIS A 54 0.99 11.33 6.82
C HIS A 54 0.58 12.80 6.81
N HIS A 55 -0.02 13.31 7.88
CA HIS A 55 -0.51 14.68 7.96
C HIS A 55 -0.43 15.26 9.38
N GLY A 56 -0.68 16.56 9.54
CA GLY A 56 -0.57 17.26 10.83
C GLY A 56 0.86 17.42 11.39
N GLY A 57 1.84 16.73 10.80
CA GLY A 57 3.22 16.73 11.23
C GLY A 57 4.07 17.86 10.66
N ILE A 58 5.32 17.92 11.12
CA ILE A 58 6.32 18.91 10.73
C ILE A 58 7.56 18.18 10.20
N MET A 59 8.07 18.64 9.06
CA MET A 59 9.30 18.10 8.47
C MET A 59 10.53 18.75 9.11
N PHE A 60 11.45 17.95 9.64
CA PHE A 60 12.70 18.39 10.26
C PHE A 60 13.90 17.68 9.66
N THR A 61 15.00 18.42 9.52
CA THR A 61 16.30 17.84 9.17
C THR A 61 17.08 17.53 10.44
N LYS A 62 17.40 16.25 10.65
CA LYS A 62 18.36 15.76 11.64
C LYS A 62 19.71 15.49 10.94
N PRO A 63 20.84 15.37 11.66
CA PRO A 63 22.12 15.04 11.03
C PRO A 63 21.99 13.78 10.16
N ASN A 64 22.20 13.94 8.85
CA ASN A 64 22.09 12.90 7.83
C ASN A 64 20.71 12.23 7.70
N ASN A 65 19.63 12.87 8.17
CA ASN A 65 18.28 12.31 8.02
C ASN A 65 17.23 13.41 7.89
N LEU A 66 16.18 13.14 7.12
CA LEU A 66 14.97 13.95 7.10
C LEU A 66 13.89 13.15 7.82
N VAL A 67 13.15 13.79 8.72
CA VAL A 67 12.08 13.15 9.47
C VAL A 67 10.81 13.99 9.38
N TYR A 68 9.67 13.31 9.36
CA TYR A 68 8.37 13.92 9.54
C TYR A 68 7.88 13.50 10.93
N GLU A 69 7.72 14.47 11.84
CA GLU A 69 7.40 14.20 13.25
C GLU A 69 6.09 14.85 13.67
N HIS A 70 5.47 14.27 14.69
CA HIS A 70 4.17 14.68 15.22
C HIS A 70 3.04 14.58 14.19
N ASP A 71 3.15 13.58 13.33
CA ASP A 71 2.15 13.29 12.31
C ASP A 71 1.06 12.34 12.81
N ASP A 72 -0.14 12.56 12.29
CA ASP A 72 -1.20 11.57 12.25
C ASP A 72 -1.13 10.80 10.93
N VAL A 73 -1.60 9.56 10.96
CA VAL A 73 -1.55 8.65 9.81
C VAL A 73 -2.93 8.10 9.52
N ASP A 74 -3.42 8.39 8.33
CA ASP A 74 -4.63 7.80 7.77
C ASP A 74 -4.32 6.83 6.63
N TYR A 75 -5.22 5.88 6.40
CA TYR A 75 -5.08 4.83 5.40
C TYR A 75 -6.23 4.90 4.41
N MET A 76 -5.89 4.88 3.13
CA MET A 76 -6.83 4.64 2.04
C MET A 76 -6.52 3.29 1.41
N ASP A 77 -7.29 2.28 1.80
CA ASP A 77 -7.15 0.92 1.29
C ASP A 77 -7.86 0.73 -0.05
N TYR A 78 -7.48 -0.34 -0.76
CA TYR A 78 -8.09 -0.75 -2.03
C TYR A 78 -8.07 0.33 -3.13
N VAL A 79 -6.99 1.11 -3.20
CA VAL A 79 -6.80 2.12 -4.26
C VAL A 79 -6.37 1.43 -5.54
N GLN A 80 -7.11 1.63 -6.63
CA GLN A 80 -6.68 1.22 -7.97
C GLN A 80 -5.75 2.27 -8.59
N SER A 81 -4.70 1.81 -9.28
CA SER A 81 -3.77 2.72 -9.98
C SER A 81 -4.47 3.67 -10.96
N SER A 82 -5.57 3.26 -11.60
CA SER A 82 -6.35 4.09 -12.52
C SER A 82 -7.14 5.22 -11.86
N ASN A 83 -7.37 5.12 -10.55
CA ASN A 83 -8.24 6.03 -9.82
C ASN A 83 -7.44 7.06 -9.01
N LEU A 84 -6.15 6.80 -8.77
CA LEU A 84 -5.28 7.76 -8.10
C LEU A 84 -4.97 8.92 -9.05
N ASN A 85 -5.44 10.10 -8.70
CA ASN A 85 -5.19 11.35 -9.43
C ASN A 85 -5.14 12.52 -8.43
N ARG A 86 -4.81 13.73 -8.93
CA ARG A 86 -4.66 14.90 -8.07
C ARG A 86 -5.97 15.30 -7.38
N GLU A 87 -7.10 15.21 -8.08
CA GLU A 87 -8.41 15.54 -7.52
C GLU A 87 -8.76 14.62 -6.33
N LEU A 88 -8.43 13.34 -6.41
CA LEU A 88 -8.61 12.41 -5.31
C LEU A 88 -7.74 12.79 -4.10
N LEU A 89 -6.49 13.18 -4.34
CA LEU A 89 -5.60 13.65 -3.28
C LEU A 89 -6.14 14.92 -2.59
N ASP A 90 -6.66 15.88 -3.35
CA ASP A 90 -7.23 17.10 -2.77
C ASP A 90 -8.48 16.78 -1.92
N LYS A 91 -9.36 15.86 -2.36
CA LYS A 91 -10.50 15.36 -1.57
C LYS A 91 -10.08 14.64 -0.29
N LEU A 92 -8.92 13.98 -0.29
CA LEU A 92 -8.39 13.34 0.92
C LEU A 92 -7.97 14.36 1.97
N VAL A 93 -7.42 15.51 1.56
CA VAL A 93 -7.07 16.61 2.47
C VAL A 93 -8.31 17.14 3.20
N GLU A 94 -9.40 17.36 2.46
CA GLU A 94 -10.69 17.74 3.03
C GLU A 94 -11.22 16.64 3.98
N GLY A 95 -11.05 15.37 3.62
CA GLY A 95 -11.46 14.22 4.41
C GLY A 95 -10.73 14.08 5.76
N VAL A 96 -9.46 14.49 5.85
CA VAL A 96 -8.69 14.52 7.10
C VAL A 96 -8.89 15.82 7.90
N GLY A 97 -9.75 16.72 7.42
CA GLY A 97 -10.12 17.95 8.14
C GLY A 97 -9.07 19.07 8.05
N LEU A 98 -8.23 19.05 7.01
CA LEU A 98 -7.24 20.10 6.77
C LEU A 98 -7.72 21.09 5.70
N ASP A 99 -7.37 22.36 5.89
CA ASP A 99 -7.68 23.41 4.93
C ASP A 99 -6.73 23.37 3.71
N LEU A 100 -7.28 23.54 2.52
CA LEU A 100 -6.51 23.72 1.29
C LEU A 100 -6.01 25.17 1.15
N PRO A 101 -4.86 25.41 0.48
CA PRO A 101 -4.08 24.46 -0.30
C PRO A 101 -3.02 23.71 0.53
N MET A 102 -2.85 22.42 0.26
CA MET A 102 -1.78 21.60 0.82
C MET A 102 -0.79 21.11 -0.26
N GLY A 103 0.47 20.98 0.13
CA GLY A 103 1.50 20.33 -0.66
C GLY A 103 1.48 18.82 -0.43
N PHE A 104 1.78 18.05 -1.47
CA PHE A 104 1.86 16.60 -1.41
C PHE A 104 3.27 16.15 -1.78
N LEU A 105 3.86 15.29 -0.97
CA LEU A 105 5.13 14.64 -1.23
C LEU A 105 4.93 13.13 -1.17
N TYR A 106 5.56 12.34 -2.02
CA TYR A 106 5.64 10.90 -1.85
C TYR A 106 7.07 10.45 -1.63
N LYS A 107 7.22 9.33 -0.93
CA LYS A 107 8.51 8.70 -0.69
C LYS A 107 8.71 7.54 -1.67
N LYS A 108 9.83 7.55 -2.38
CA LYS A 108 10.27 6.43 -3.21
C LYS A 108 10.53 5.19 -2.35
N GLN A 109 10.09 4.04 -2.85
CA GLN A 109 10.30 2.76 -2.17
C GLN A 109 11.79 2.47 -1.97
N LYS A 110 12.15 1.96 -0.79
CA LYS A 110 13.54 1.62 -0.39
C LYS A 110 14.50 2.81 -0.22
N PHE A 111 14.04 4.06 -0.36
CA PHE A 111 14.84 5.25 -0.07
C PHE A 111 14.49 5.87 1.29
N SER A 112 15.45 6.57 1.88
CA SER A 112 15.21 7.43 3.05
C SER A 112 14.34 8.63 2.67
N LEU A 113 13.75 9.33 3.66
CA LEU A 113 13.04 10.58 3.37
C LEU A 113 13.97 11.67 2.83
N LEU A 114 15.25 11.65 3.20
CA LEU A 114 16.22 12.63 2.72
C LEU A 114 16.47 12.50 1.21
N GLU A 115 16.52 11.26 0.70
CA GLU A 115 16.88 10.98 -0.69
C GLU A 115 15.67 10.67 -1.58
N GLY A 116 14.60 10.14 -0.99
CA GLY A 116 13.47 9.55 -1.68
C GLY A 116 12.24 10.42 -1.78
N LEU A 117 12.26 11.63 -1.22
CA LEU A 117 11.07 12.47 -1.17
C LEU A 117 10.89 13.27 -2.46
N VAL A 118 9.72 13.13 -3.09
CA VAL A 118 9.39 13.76 -4.38
C VAL A 118 8.07 14.51 -4.26
N ARG A 119 8.03 15.74 -4.79
CA ARG A 119 6.84 16.58 -4.76
C ARG A 119 5.86 16.20 -5.87
N ILE A 120 4.58 16.05 -5.51
CA ILE A 120 3.48 15.84 -6.45
C ILE A 120 2.89 17.21 -6.82
N ARG A 121 3.03 17.63 -8.08
CA ARG A 121 2.50 18.89 -8.62
C ARG A 121 1.38 18.66 -9.63
N SER A 122 1.39 17.49 -10.28
CA SER A 122 0.51 17.15 -11.39
C SER A 122 0.23 15.66 -11.44
N ASN A 123 -0.69 15.23 -12.31
CA ASN A 123 -0.93 13.80 -12.56
C ASN A 123 0.30 13.08 -13.15
N VAL A 124 1.22 13.79 -13.80
CA VAL A 124 2.48 13.20 -14.30
C VAL A 124 3.33 12.71 -13.13
N ASP A 125 3.34 13.43 -12.01
CA ASP A 125 4.09 13.01 -10.81
C ASP A 125 3.43 11.81 -10.13
N ILE A 126 2.11 11.67 -10.25
CA ILE A 126 1.36 10.51 -9.78
C ILE A 126 1.70 9.28 -10.62
N ASP A 127 1.81 9.43 -11.95
CA ASP A 127 2.29 8.34 -12.81
C ASP A 127 3.71 7.91 -12.43
N MET A 128 4.57 8.84 -12.02
CA MET A 128 5.90 8.54 -11.49
C MET A 128 5.83 7.79 -10.15
N LEU A 129 4.98 8.22 -9.22
CA LEU A 129 4.73 7.50 -7.96
C LEU A 129 4.30 6.05 -8.24
N LEU A 130 3.36 5.85 -9.15
CA LEU A 130 2.86 4.51 -9.50
C LEU A 130 3.94 3.62 -10.13
N LYS A 131 4.88 4.20 -10.89
CA LYS A 131 6.06 3.50 -11.40
C LYS A 131 7.05 3.17 -10.28
N ASP A 132 7.37 4.15 -9.43
CA ASP A 132 8.33 4.01 -8.32
C ASP A 132 7.82 3.05 -7.22
N ARG A 133 6.49 2.85 -7.12
CA ARG A 133 5.89 1.81 -6.28
C ARG A 133 6.43 0.42 -6.61
N ASN A 134 6.73 0.14 -7.88
CA ASN A 134 7.32 -1.13 -8.34
C ASN A 134 6.67 -2.39 -7.74
N GLY A 135 5.33 -2.44 -7.79
CA GLY A 135 4.55 -3.58 -7.26
C GLY A 135 4.38 -3.61 -5.73
N ALA A 136 4.88 -2.62 -4.98
CA ALA A 136 4.61 -2.52 -3.56
C ALA A 136 3.09 -2.35 -3.29
N ASN A 137 2.62 -2.96 -2.22
CA ASN A 137 1.21 -2.89 -1.80
C ASN A 137 0.89 -1.61 -1.02
N GLU A 138 1.88 -0.80 -0.70
CA GLU A 138 1.72 0.44 0.07
C GLU A 138 2.54 1.57 -0.58
N VAL A 139 2.02 2.79 -0.54
CA VAL A 139 2.76 4.02 -0.85
C VAL A 139 2.57 5.02 0.27
N GLU A 140 3.63 5.78 0.58
CA GLU A 140 3.61 6.80 1.62
C GLU A 140 3.50 8.19 0.98
N ILE A 141 2.48 8.96 1.37
CA ILE A 141 2.26 10.35 0.98
C ILE A 141 2.28 11.22 2.23
N TYR A 142 2.97 12.37 2.14
CA TYR A 142 3.16 13.33 3.21
C TYR A 142 2.51 14.65 2.82
N LEU A 143 1.62 15.15 3.68
CA LEU A 143 1.00 16.47 3.53
C LEU A 143 1.90 17.53 4.18
N VAL A 144 2.16 18.60 3.45
CA VAL A 144 2.97 19.72 3.96
C VAL A 144 2.24 21.04 3.73
N PRO A 145 2.42 22.03 4.62
CA PRO A 145 1.91 23.37 4.39
C PRO A 145 2.35 23.91 3.01
N PRO A 146 1.56 24.79 2.39
CA PRO A 146 1.91 25.37 1.11
C PRO A 146 3.21 26.18 1.24
N SER A 147 4.16 25.90 0.34
CA SER A 147 5.46 26.58 0.20
C SER A 147 5.35 27.84 -0.66
#